data_AF-A0A0B7N781-F1
#
_entry.id   AF-A0A0B7N781-F1
#
_cell.length_a   1.000
_cell.length_b   1.000
_cell.length_c   1.000
_cell.angle_alpha   90.00
_cell.angle_beta   90.00
_cell.angle_gamma   90.00
#
_symmetry.space_group_name_H-M   'P 1'
#
loop_
_entity.id
_entity.type
_entity.pdbx_description
1 polymer ?
#
loop_
_entity_poly.entity_id
_entity_poly.type
_entity_poly.pdbx_seq_one_letter_code
_entity_poly.pdbx_strand_id
1 'polypeptide(L)'
;MDRLARFYSVPSATHGYRFLYFTSRGRERISEFRAGFNLLGLQQNRILDIHYPDNRTVSFLVHNDYADAVVEAMAKLSAKLLSDFDPLDPALLRDPKYVNIIIIDESFLTSEATRIHQERLIRIVKRLYIPRVQIAVARDFCFTHRWITSDQYRDLYHVIYPNKGSKASSDVPMNDT
;
A
#
# COMPACT_ATOMS: atom_id res chain seq x y z
N MET A 1 -5.92 -19.45 -20.64
CA MET A 1 -6.94 -20.16 -19.84
C MET A 1 -7.12 -19.56 -18.44
N ASP A 2 -6.05 -19.24 -17.71
CA ASP A 2 -6.10 -18.79 -16.30
C ASP A 2 -6.87 -17.46 -16.02
N ARG A 3 -6.87 -16.52 -16.98
CA ARG A 3 -7.53 -15.20 -16.79
C ARG A 3 -9.07 -15.25 -16.87
N LEU A 4 -9.63 -16.14 -17.69
CA LEU A 4 -11.09 -16.34 -17.75
C LEU A 4 -11.59 -17.10 -16.53
N ALA A 5 -10.85 -18.11 -16.07
CA ALA A 5 -11.21 -18.89 -14.88
C ALA A 5 -11.40 -18.01 -13.64
N ARG A 6 -10.51 -17.01 -13.42
CA ARG A 6 -10.66 -16.04 -12.32
C ARG A 6 -11.89 -15.13 -12.43
N PHE A 7 -12.38 -14.86 -13.64
CA PHE A 7 -13.55 -13.98 -13.82
C PHE A 7 -14.85 -14.70 -13.41
N TYR A 8 -14.88 -16.02 -13.57
CA TYR A 8 -16.04 -16.86 -13.25
C TYR A 8 -15.90 -17.60 -11.91
N SER A 9 -14.77 -17.50 -11.22
CA SER A 9 -14.60 -18.07 -9.89
C SER A 9 -15.27 -17.22 -8.82
N VAL A 10 -15.77 -17.88 -7.77
CA VAL A 10 -16.26 -17.23 -6.55
C VAL A 10 -15.17 -16.28 -6.01
N PRO A 11 -15.51 -15.07 -5.54
CA PRO A 11 -14.54 -14.21 -4.87
C PRO A 11 -13.84 -14.98 -3.75
N SER A 12 -12.51 -14.88 -3.71
CA SER A 12 -11.71 -15.54 -2.69
C SER A 12 -12.22 -15.22 -1.29
N ALA A 13 -12.30 -16.24 -0.43
CA ALA A 13 -12.66 -16.08 0.99
C ALA A 13 -11.68 -15.14 1.72
N THR A 14 -10.47 -14.97 1.19
CA THR A 14 -9.43 -14.08 1.71
C THR A 14 -9.28 -12.82 0.85
N HIS A 15 -10.39 -12.25 0.37
CA HIS A 15 -10.37 -10.99 -0.36
C HIS A 15 -9.68 -9.88 0.47
N GLY A 16 -8.64 -9.26 -0.09
CA GLY A 16 -7.84 -8.27 0.62
C GLY A 16 -6.45 -8.10 0.04
N TYR A 17 -5.67 -7.27 0.70
CA TYR A 17 -4.31 -6.93 0.30
C TYR A 17 -3.35 -7.16 1.46
N ARG A 18 -2.12 -7.56 1.12
CA ARG A 18 -1.07 -7.74 2.12
C ARG A 18 0.27 -7.24 1.59
N PHE A 19 1.10 -6.80 2.53
CA PHE A 19 2.51 -6.60 2.27
C PHE A 19 3.25 -7.92 2.43
N LEU A 20 4.12 -8.21 1.47
CA LEU A 20 5.11 -9.28 1.59
C LEU A 20 6.48 -8.63 1.77
N TYR A 21 7.18 -9.00 2.84
CA TYR A 21 8.49 -8.47 3.16
C TYR A 21 9.57 -9.49 2.84
N PHE A 22 10.58 -9.09 2.07
CA PHE A 22 11.69 -9.96 1.71
C PHE A 22 13.02 -9.32 2.08
N THR A 23 13.99 -10.17 2.43
CA THR A 23 15.38 -9.72 2.57
C THR A 23 15.90 -9.15 1.26
N SER A 24 16.60 -8.01 1.32
CA SER A 24 17.30 -7.41 0.20
C SER A 24 18.77 -7.16 0.54
N ARG A 25 19.65 -7.28 -0.46
CA ARG A 25 21.08 -6.93 -0.29
C ARG A 25 21.33 -5.42 -0.31
N GLY A 26 20.39 -4.67 -0.87
CA GLY A 26 20.43 -3.23 -0.97
C GLY A 26 19.16 -2.68 -1.61
N ARG A 27 19.19 -1.39 -1.94
CA ARG A 27 18.12 -0.73 -2.68
C ARG A 27 18.47 -0.73 -4.16
N GLU A 28 17.63 -1.37 -4.96
CA GLU A 28 17.67 -1.25 -6.41
C GLU A 28 16.65 -0.21 -6.87
N ARG A 29 16.79 0.29 -8.09
CA ARG A 29 15.77 1.17 -8.65
C ARG A 29 14.49 0.38 -8.85
N ILE A 30 13.36 0.96 -8.45
CA ILE A 30 12.04 0.33 -8.62
C ILE A 30 11.79 -0.06 -10.09
N SER A 31 12.31 0.72 -11.05
CA SER A 31 12.23 0.41 -12.49
C SER A 31 12.96 -0.87 -12.88
N GLU A 32 14.15 -1.13 -12.30
CA GLU A 32 14.93 -2.35 -12.56
C GLU A 32 14.24 -3.55 -11.93
N PHE A 33 13.74 -3.38 -10.70
CA PHE A 33 12.97 -4.40 -10.01
C PHE A 33 11.72 -4.81 -10.82
N ARG A 34 11.01 -3.82 -11.37
CA ARG A 34 9.84 -4.05 -12.24
C ARG A 34 10.22 -4.68 -13.58
N ALA A 35 11.37 -4.35 -14.16
CA ALA A 35 11.84 -4.99 -15.38
C ALA A 35 12.12 -6.49 -15.17
N GLY A 36 12.68 -6.85 -14.01
CA GLY A 36 12.96 -8.24 -13.62
C GLY A 36 11.71 -9.11 -13.43
N PHE A 37 10.54 -8.53 -13.12
CA PHE A 37 9.31 -9.30 -12.90
C PHE A 37 8.88 -10.15 -14.08
N ASN A 38 9.08 -9.66 -15.31
CA ASN A 38 8.74 -10.43 -16.50
C ASN A 38 9.58 -11.72 -16.59
N LEU A 39 10.85 -11.67 -16.19
CA LEU A 39 11.74 -12.83 -16.16
C LEU A 39 11.34 -13.85 -15.08
N LEU A 40 10.69 -13.38 -14.01
CA LEU A 40 10.16 -14.21 -12.92
C LEU A 40 8.74 -14.73 -13.19
N GLY A 41 8.15 -14.40 -14.35
CA GLY A 41 6.75 -14.74 -14.65
C GLY A 41 5.73 -13.94 -13.83
N LEU A 42 6.16 -12.85 -13.20
CA LEU A 42 5.31 -12.00 -12.38
C LEU A 42 4.62 -10.92 -13.23
N GLN A 43 3.34 -10.69 -12.95
CA GLN A 43 2.52 -9.68 -13.61
C GLN A 43 2.73 -8.33 -12.92
N GLN A 44 3.33 -7.38 -13.63
CA GLN A 44 3.70 -6.06 -13.07
C GLN A 44 2.53 -5.30 -12.45
N ASN A 45 1.32 -5.44 -13.01
CA ASN A 45 0.11 -4.76 -12.53
C ASN A 45 -0.52 -5.43 -11.30
N ARG A 46 -0.11 -6.64 -10.93
CA ARG A 46 -0.57 -7.35 -9.73
C ARG A 46 0.27 -7.01 -8.49
N ILE A 47 1.44 -6.42 -8.70
CA ILE A 47 2.29 -5.83 -7.66
C ILE A 47 1.98 -4.33 -7.61
N LEU A 48 1.15 -3.96 -6.64
CA LEU A 48 0.52 -2.65 -6.53
C LEU A 48 1.52 -1.58 -6.09
N ASP A 49 2.40 -1.91 -5.16
CA ASP A 49 3.44 -1.01 -4.67
C ASP A 49 4.72 -1.78 -4.37
N ILE A 50 5.85 -1.08 -4.49
CA ILE A 50 7.18 -1.56 -4.10
C ILE A 50 7.80 -0.46 -3.26
N HIS A 51 8.23 -0.80 -2.05
CA HIS A 51 8.99 0.14 -1.22
C HIS A 51 9.99 -0.58 -0.32
N TYR A 52 10.88 0.18 0.30
CA TYR A 52 11.90 -0.32 1.21
C TYR A 52 11.60 0.17 2.62
N PRO A 53 10.94 -0.64 3.47
CA PRO A 53 10.64 -0.23 4.84
C PRO A 53 11.87 -0.15 5.74
N ASP A 54 12.91 -0.93 5.45
CA ASP A 54 14.23 -0.85 6.06
C ASP A 54 15.32 -0.97 4.97
N ASN A 55 16.59 -0.76 5.33
CA ASN A 55 17.74 -0.81 4.42
C ASN A 55 17.97 -2.18 3.77
N ARG A 56 17.56 -3.27 4.43
CA ARG A 56 17.74 -4.66 3.98
C ARG A 56 16.42 -5.40 3.77
N THR A 57 15.34 -4.65 3.62
CA THR A 57 14.01 -5.20 3.44
C THR A 57 13.34 -4.51 2.26
N VAL A 58 12.83 -5.30 1.32
CA VAL A 58 11.92 -4.84 0.26
C VAL A 58 10.52 -5.33 0.57
N SER A 59 9.52 -4.51 0.28
CA SER A 59 8.11 -4.82 0.48
C SER A 59 7.34 -4.73 -0.82
N PHE A 60 6.46 -5.70 -1.06
CA PHE A 60 5.50 -5.69 -2.16
C PHE A 60 4.08 -5.67 -1.62
N LEU A 61 3.28 -4.70 -2.07
CA LEU A 61 1.83 -4.72 -1.85
C LEU A 61 1.17 -5.54 -2.95
N VAL A 62 0.42 -6.56 -2.57
CA VAL A 62 -0.24 -7.48 -3.51
C VAL A 62 -1.64 -7.85 -3.02
N HIS A 63 -2.50 -8.29 -3.94
CA HIS A 63 -3.73 -8.97 -3.58
C HIS A 63 -3.41 -10.36 -2.99
N ASN A 64 -4.18 -10.81 -2.00
CA ASN A 64 -3.94 -12.07 -1.31
C ASN A 64 -3.81 -13.28 -2.25
N ASP A 65 -4.71 -13.42 -3.23
CA ASP A 65 -4.65 -14.48 -4.26
C ASP A 65 -3.40 -14.46 -5.16
N TYR A 66 -2.61 -13.39 -5.13
CA TYR A 66 -1.38 -13.30 -5.93
C TYR A 66 -0.11 -13.45 -5.11
N ALA A 67 -0.23 -13.47 -3.78
CA ALA A 67 0.94 -13.45 -2.92
C ALA A 67 1.76 -14.74 -3.00
N ASP A 68 1.13 -15.91 -3.15
CA ASP A 68 1.86 -17.19 -3.25
C ASP A 68 2.75 -17.22 -4.50
N ALA A 69 2.25 -16.68 -5.63
CA ALA A 69 3.04 -16.54 -6.85
C ALA A 69 4.25 -15.63 -6.65
N VAL A 70 4.10 -14.55 -5.88
CA VAL A 70 5.21 -13.65 -5.53
C VAL A 70 6.20 -14.34 -4.60
N VAL A 71 5.73 -15.05 -3.56
CA VAL A 71 6.61 -15.81 -2.65
C VAL A 71 7.43 -16.85 -3.41
N GLU A 72 6.80 -17.62 -4.30
CA GLU A 72 7.48 -18.62 -5.13
C GLU A 72 8.53 -17.98 -6.06
N ALA A 73 8.18 -16.88 -6.71
CA ALA A 73 9.09 -16.15 -7.59
C ALA A 73 10.30 -15.58 -6.83
N MET A 74 10.07 -15.00 -5.65
CA MET A 74 11.14 -14.46 -4.81
C MET A 74 12.03 -15.56 -4.23
N ALA A 75 11.48 -16.73 -3.92
CA ALA A 75 12.26 -17.89 -3.48
C ALA A 75 13.27 -18.36 -4.54
N LYS A 76 12.92 -18.26 -5.84
CA LYS A 76 13.86 -18.55 -6.95
C LYS A 76 15.06 -17.61 -6.98
N LEU A 77 14.91 -16.41 -6.43
CA LEU A 77 16.00 -15.43 -6.25
C LEU A 77 16.75 -15.59 -4.92
N SER A 78 16.48 -16.65 -4.15
CA SER A 78 17.03 -16.85 -2.80
C SER A 78 16.69 -15.72 -1.81
N ALA A 79 15.65 -14.93 -2.10
CA ALA A 79 15.16 -13.91 -1.18
C ALA A 79 14.28 -14.58 -0.12
N LYS A 80 14.59 -14.34 1.16
CA LYS A 80 13.83 -14.92 2.28
C LYS A 80 12.62 -14.04 2.59
N LEU A 81 11.45 -14.65 2.74
CA LEU A 81 10.27 -14.00 3.27
C LEU A 81 10.46 -13.75 4.77
N LEU A 82 10.15 -12.53 5.22
CA LEU A 82 10.18 -12.12 6.62
C LEU A 82 8.75 -12.12 7.14
N SER A 83 8.32 -13.22 7.75
CA SER A 83 6.95 -13.41 8.24
C SER A 83 6.63 -12.60 9.51
N ASP A 84 7.66 -12.24 10.26
CA ASP A 84 7.63 -11.54 11.55
C ASP A 84 8.03 -10.06 11.44
N PHE A 85 8.22 -9.54 10.22
CA PHE A 85 8.58 -8.15 10.03
C PHE A 85 7.44 -7.22 10.48
N ASP A 86 7.69 -6.45 11.54
CA ASP A 86 6.78 -5.43 12.02
C ASP A 86 7.19 -4.05 11.49
N PRO A 87 6.41 -3.43 10.58
CA PRO A 87 6.71 -2.10 10.08
C PRO A 87 6.50 -0.98 11.12
N LEU A 88 5.94 -1.30 12.29
CA LEU A 88 5.73 -0.38 13.42
C LEU A 88 6.82 -0.49 14.49
N ASP A 89 7.79 -1.40 14.32
CA ASP A 89 8.88 -1.60 15.27
C ASP A 89 9.69 -0.30 15.44
N PRO A 90 9.74 0.27 16.67
CA PRO A 90 10.54 1.45 16.98
C PRO A 90 12.01 1.33 16.57
N ALA A 91 12.58 0.12 16.54
CA ALA A 91 13.97 -0.12 16.13
C ALA A 91 14.25 0.24 14.66
N LEU A 92 13.21 0.43 13.85
CA LEU A 92 13.32 0.93 12.48
C LEU A 92 13.62 2.44 12.43
N LEU A 93 13.34 3.20 13.49
CA LEU A 93 13.59 4.64 13.59
C LEU A 93 15.05 4.95 13.95
N ARG A 94 15.96 4.80 12.99
CA ARG A 94 17.42 5.01 13.16
C ARG A 94 17.90 6.43 12.88
N ASP A 95 17.00 7.41 12.81
CA ASP A 95 17.37 8.81 12.60
C ASP A 95 18.01 9.36 13.90
N PRO A 96 19.23 9.95 13.83
CA PRO A 96 19.94 10.48 15.00
C PRO A 96 19.10 11.40 15.89
N LYS A 97 18.10 12.10 15.33
CA LYS A 97 17.21 12.97 16.11
C LYS A 97 16.37 12.23 17.16
N TYR A 98 16.14 10.93 16.98
CA TYR A 98 15.39 10.11 17.94
C TYR A 98 16.28 9.49 19.02
N VAL A 99 17.61 9.47 18.86
CA VAL A 99 18.54 8.78 19.77
C VAL A 99 18.41 9.25 21.22
N ASN A 100 18.28 10.56 21.44
CA ASN A 100 18.13 11.12 22.78
C ASN A 100 16.70 10.98 23.34
N ILE A 101 15.70 10.77 22.48
CA ILE A 101 14.28 10.59 22.85
C ILE A 101 14.02 9.15 23.30
N ILE A 102 14.73 8.18 22.72
CA ILE A 102 14.65 6.75 23.08
C ILE A 102 14.86 6.52 24.57
N ILE A 103 15.72 7.31 25.21
CA ILE A 103 16.05 7.15 26.65
C ILE A 103 14.90 7.64 27.54
N ILE A 104 14.02 8.49 27.01
CA ILE A 104 13.06 9.27 27.80
C ILE A 104 11.63 8.76 27.63
N ASP A 105 11.22 8.33 26.44
CA ASP A 105 9.83 7.95 26.16
C ASP A 105 9.71 6.93 25.00
N GLU A 106 9.57 5.65 25.33
CA GLU A 106 9.34 4.58 24.36
C GLU A 106 7.98 4.72 23.63
N SER A 107 6.97 5.25 24.33
CA SER A 107 5.61 5.41 23.77
C SER A 107 5.57 6.45 22.64
N PHE A 108 6.44 7.46 22.72
CA PHE A 108 6.64 8.43 21.65
C PHE A 108 7.15 7.75 20.37
N LEU A 109 8.12 6.84 20.47
CA LEU A 109 8.69 6.17 19.29
C LEU A 109 7.66 5.29 18.59
N THR A 110 6.86 4.54 19.34
CA THR A 110 5.77 3.74 18.78
C THR A 110 4.76 4.63 18.07
N SER A 111 4.40 5.76 18.66
CA SER A 111 3.49 6.74 18.06
C SER A 111 4.07 7.33 16.77
N GLU A 112 5.35 7.65 16.76
CA GLU A 112 6.05 8.22 15.61
C GLU A 112 6.24 7.18 14.48
N ALA A 113 6.58 5.93 14.83
CA ALA A 113 6.65 4.82 13.88
C ALA A 113 5.28 4.59 13.22
N THR A 114 4.21 4.60 14.02
CA THR A 114 2.83 4.52 13.54
C THR A 114 2.49 5.67 12.59
N ARG A 115 2.82 6.91 12.96
CA ARG A 115 2.58 8.09 12.12
C ARG A 115 3.31 7.98 10.78
N ILE A 116 4.58 7.59 10.78
CA ILE A 116 5.40 7.42 9.57
C ILE A 116 4.84 6.29 8.69
N HIS A 117 4.44 5.17 9.31
CA HIS A 117 3.83 4.05 8.59
C HIS A 117 2.52 4.47 7.94
N GLN A 118 1.60 5.13 8.67
CA GLN A 118 0.35 5.65 8.15
C GLN A 118 0.57 6.62 6.98
N GLU A 119 1.50 7.56 7.12
CA GLU A 119 1.82 8.50 6.06
C GLU A 119 2.32 7.79 4.79
N ARG A 120 3.11 6.72 4.97
CA ARG A 120 3.54 5.85 3.86
C ARG A 120 2.36 5.15 3.20
N LEU A 121 1.44 4.56 3.97
CA LEU A 121 0.25 3.89 3.44
C LEU A 121 -0.63 4.84 2.63
N ILE A 122 -0.85 6.06 3.14
CA ILE A 122 -1.59 7.11 2.43
C ILE A 122 -0.90 7.47 1.11
N ARG A 123 0.43 7.64 1.11
CA ARG A 123 1.20 7.88 -0.12
C ARG A 123 1.10 6.70 -1.09
N ILE A 124 1.14 5.47 -0.60
CA ILE A 124 0.99 4.26 -1.43
C ILE A 124 -0.36 4.31 -2.14
N VAL A 125 -1.46 4.49 -1.40
CA VAL A 125 -2.81 4.59 -1.97
C VAL A 125 -2.86 5.67 -3.04
N LYS A 126 -2.37 6.89 -2.75
CA LYS A 126 -2.38 8.00 -3.71
C LYS A 126 -1.58 7.72 -4.99
N ARG A 127 -0.53 6.89 -4.93
CA ARG A 127 0.29 6.54 -6.10
C ARG A 127 -0.34 5.46 -6.99
N LEU A 128 -1.28 4.64 -6.48
CA LEU A 128 -1.89 3.61 -7.31
C LEU A 128 -2.67 4.26 -8.45
N TYR A 129 -2.54 3.73 -9.67
CA TYR A 129 -3.10 4.41 -10.85
C TYR A 129 -4.63 4.33 -10.97
N ILE A 130 -5.22 3.22 -10.52
CA ILE A 130 -6.64 2.91 -10.78
C ILE A 130 -7.50 3.32 -9.56
N PRO A 131 -8.44 4.29 -9.68
CA PRO A 131 -9.25 4.78 -8.56
C PRO A 131 -10.00 3.69 -7.79
N ARG A 132 -10.52 2.68 -8.49
CA ARG A 132 -11.20 1.54 -7.85
C ARG A 132 -10.26 0.72 -6.99
N VAL A 133 -9.02 0.52 -7.44
CA VAL A 133 -8.00 -0.21 -6.67
C VAL A 133 -7.50 0.65 -5.51
N GLN A 134 -7.32 1.96 -5.71
CA GLN A 134 -6.98 2.89 -4.63
C GLN A 134 -7.96 2.77 -3.46
N ILE A 135 -9.26 2.85 -3.73
CA ILE A 135 -10.28 2.78 -2.67
C ILE A 135 -10.41 1.39 -2.08
N ALA A 136 -10.27 0.32 -2.87
CA ALA A 136 -10.28 -1.04 -2.34
C ALA A 136 -9.13 -1.27 -1.36
N VAL A 137 -7.91 -0.85 -1.72
CA VAL A 137 -6.73 -0.92 -0.84
C VAL A 137 -6.91 -0.04 0.40
N ALA A 138 -7.38 1.19 0.25
CA ALA A 138 -7.61 2.09 1.38
C ALA A 138 -8.66 1.54 2.35
N ARG A 139 -9.73 0.95 1.82
CA ARG A 139 -10.79 0.30 2.60
C ARG A 139 -10.21 -0.87 3.39
N ASP A 140 -9.41 -1.72 2.75
CA ASP A 140 -8.77 -2.86 3.41
C ASP A 140 -7.80 -2.41 4.53
N PHE A 141 -6.98 -1.40 4.27
CA PHE A 141 -6.10 -0.80 5.28
C PHE A 141 -6.86 -0.25 6.49
N CYS A 142 -8.02 0.35 6.29
CA CYS A 142 -8.82 0.93 7.38
C CYS A 142 -9.64 -0.12 8.15
N PHE A 143 -10.42 -0.94 7.45
CA PHE A 143 -11.44 -1.77 8.10
C PHE A 143 -10.98 -3.19 8.39
N THR A 144 -10.04 -3.74 7.60
CA THR A 144 -9.48 -5.08 7.84
C THR A 144 -8.29 -5.00 8.79
N HIS A 145 -7.31 -4.17 8.44
CA HIS A 145 -6.03 -4.13 9.16
C HIS A 145 -5.96 -3.05 10.25
N ARG A 146 -6.84 -2.04 10.19
CA ARG A 146 -6.80 -0.86 11.08
C ARG A 146 -5.47 -0.11 11.07
N TRP A 147 -4.76 -0.16 9.94
CA TRP A 147 -3.49 0.54 9.78
C TRP A 147 -3.67 2.05 9.59
N ILE A 148 -4.80 2.48 9.00
CA ILE A 148 -5.17 3.89 8.87
C ILE A 148 -6.50 4.17 9.56
N THR A 149 -6.71 5.41 10.00
CA THR A 149 -7.95 5.82 10.68
C THR A 149 -9.11 6.01 9.70
N SER A 150 -10.34 6.00 10.21
CA SER A 150 -11.54 6.27 9.39
C SER A 150 -11.54 7.69 8.81
N ASP A 151 -10.97 8.66 9.51
CA ASP A 151 -10.80 10.02 9.00
C ASP A 151 -9.80 10.04 7.82
N GLN A 152 -8.66 9.38 7.95
CA GLN A 152 -7.68 9.26 6.85
C GLN A 152 -8.29 8.55 5.63
N TYR A 153 -9.11 7.52 5.84
CA TYR A 153 -9.85 6.85 4.78
C TYR A 153 -10.86 7.78 4.10
N ARG A 154 -11.65 8.55 4.89
CA ARG A 154 -12.61 9.53 4.37
C ARG A 154 -11.90 10.59 3.52
N ASP A 155 -10.77 11.11 3.99
CA ASP A 155 -9.98 12.10 3.26
C ASP A 155 -9.45 11.53 1.93
N LEU A 156 -8.93 10.30 1.95
CA LEU A 156 -8.55 9.58 0.74
C LEU A 156 -9.74 9.42 -0.22
N TYR A 157 -10.93 9.07 0.28
CA TYR A 157 -12.12 8.93 -0.53
C TYR A 157 -12.46 10.22 -1.28
N HIS A 158 -12.45 11.36 -0.61
CA HIS A 158 -12.73 12.66 -1.22
C HIS A 158 -11.67 13.08 -2.25
N VAL A 159 -10.40 12.73 -2.04
CA VAL A 159 -9.33 12.99 -3.02
C VAL A 159 -9.53 12.14 -4.28
N ILE A 160 -9.97 10.89 -4.14
CA ILE A 160 -10.08 9.94 -5.25
C ILE A 160 -11.37 10.14 -6.05
N TYR A 161 -12.47 10.45 -5.36
CA TYR A 161 -13.76 10.78 -5.95
C TYR A 161 -14.17 12.19 -5.50
N PRO A 162 -13.58 13.25 -6.09
CA PRO A 162 -13.99 14.60 -5.79
C PRO A 162 -15.46 14.76 -6.18
N ASN A 163 -16.26 15.37 -5.30
CA ASN A 163 -17.63 15.71 -5.62
C ASN A 163 -17.62 16.55 -6.91
N LYS A 164 -18.23 16.03 -7.97
CA LYS A 164 -18.54 16.84 -9.15
C LYS A 164 -19.49 17.92 -8.66
N GLY A 165 -19.03 19.17 -8.61
CA GLY A 165 -19.84 20.30 -8.20
C GLY A 165 -21.21 20.22 -8.86
N SER A 166 -22.26 20.35 -8.06
CA SER A 166 -23.60 20.71 -8.51
C SER A 166 -23.43 21.82 -9.55
N LYS A 167 -23.86 21.57 -10.80
CA LYS A 167 -23.97 22.63 -11.81
C LYS A 167 -24.74 23.77 -11.14
N ALA A 168 -24.10 24.94 -11.03
CA ALA A 168 -24.76 26.17 -10.65
C ALA A 168 -26.01 26.28 -11.54
N SER A 169 -27.18 26.34 -10.88
CA SER A 169 -28.43 26.73 -11.52
C SER A 169 -28.15 28.01 -12.28
N SER A 170 -28.34 27.96 -13.59
CA SER A 170 -28.38 29.16 -14.42
C SER A 170 -29.56 29.97 -13.92
N ASP A 171 -29.28 31.11 -13.29
CA ASP A 171 -30.27 32.15 -13.08
C ASP A 171 -30.82 32.55 -14.45
N VAL A 172 -32.08 32.20 -14.69
CA VAL A 172 -32.86 32.72 -15.80
C VAL A 172 -33.32 34.11 -15.36
N PRO A 173 -32.94 35.20 -16.05
CA PRO A 173 -33.46 36.51 -15.71
C PRO A 173 -34.94 36.55 -16.10
N MET A 174 -35.78 36.83 -15.10
CA MET A 174 -37.20 37.06 -15.23
C MET A 174 -37.37 38.42 -15.94
N ASN A 175 -37.74 38.39 -17.22
CA ASN A 175 -38.19 39.58 -17.94
C ASN A 175 -39.63 39.87 -17.52
N ASP A 176 -39.83 40.95 -16.75
CA ASP A 176 -41.15 41.55 -16.58
C ASP A 176 -41.40 42.59 -17.68
N THR A 177 -42.67 42.61 -18.09
CA THR A 177 -43.29 43.37 -19.19
C THR A 177 -43.40 44.86 -18.90
#